data_AF-A0A2G3K8N6-F1
#
_entry.id   AF-A0A2G3K8N6-F1
#
_cell.length_a   1.000
_cell.length_b   1.000
_cell.length_c   1.000
_cell.angle_alpha   90.00
_cell.angle_beta   90.00
_cell.angle_gamma   90.00
#
_symmetry.space_group_name_H-M   'P 1'
#
loop_
_entity.id
_entity.type
_entity.pdbx_description
1 polymer ?
#
loop_
_entity_poly.entity_id
_entity_poly.type
_entity_poly.pdbx_seq_one_letter_code
_entity_poly.pdbx_strand_id
1 'polypeptide(L)'
;MAIGQSFSQQFKAGDVIYGISQARSPYVNSLPPPVAHHLRAVGQFLICDEFNNRTFGRVPTNDFGIGQSPDSKRSIKTNLAHHQQVDYLNPLQKAALQEYYDALKGTRYAPLETVKTKINKLMEKGNQNTEDLIFRRACKFGLQFVIQQRQRTVHFVLDVPEYFSVPGNRIDSLGIVTKVKHAGHVPITTSELRCCYRNRKAWIPAGRLKFYFKLIEVNPPWVDDAAMWAIYEAHRIEKGVI
;
A
#
# COMPACT_ATOMS: atom_id res chain seq x y z
N MET A 1 -5.76 5.77 21.71
CA MET A 1 -4.78 5.98 22.81
C MET A 1 -3.43 5.37 22.42
N ALA A 2 -2.30 5.90 22.91
CA ALA A 2 -1.00 5.25 22.76
C ALA A 2 -1.00 3.97 23.59
N ILE A 3 -0.60 2.85 23.00
CA ILE A 3 -0.67 1.52 23.66
C ILE A 3 0.69 0.85 23.78
N GLY A 4 1.74 1.43 23.21
CA GLY A 4 2.98 0.68 23.01
C GLY A 4 4.22 1.52 22.85
N GLN A 5 5.27 0.83 22.42
CA GLN A 5 6.63 1.34 22.32
C GLN A 5 6.80 2.24 21.08
N SER A 6 7.90 2.99 21.04
CA SER A 6 8.24 3.78 19.86
C SER A 6 8.45 2.89 18.64
N PHE A 7 8.12 3.41 17.46
CA PHE A 7 8.29 2.71 16.18
C PHE A 7 9.72 2.17 16.00
N SER A 8 10.73 2.98 16.31
CA SER A 8 12.14 2.63 16.13
C SER A 8 12.59 1.42 16.93
N GLN A 9 11.98 1.18 18.09
CA GLN A 9 12.27 0.02 18.95
C GLN A 9 11.65 -1.28 18.43
N GLN A 10 10.58 -1.17 17.63
CA GLN A 10 9.81 -2.32 17.18
C GLN A 10 10.13 -2.76 15.76
N PHE A 11 10.67 -1.87 14.95
CA PHE A 11 10.96 -2.13 13.55
C PHE A 11 12.15 -3.10 13.40
N LYS A 12 11.99 -4.14 12.57
CA LYS A 12 13.05 -5.13 12.28
C LYS A 12 13.41 -5.13 10.80
N ALA A 13 14.64 -5.55 10.50
CA ALA A 13 15.05 -5.75 9.12
C ALA A 13 14.12 -6.77 8.42
N GLY A 14 13.53 -6.36 7.29
CA GLY A 14 12.53 -7.16 6.59
C GLY A 14 11.12 -6.58 6.66
N ASP A 15 10.84 -5.77 7.68
CA ASP A 15 9.54 -5.13 7.88
C ASP A 15 9.29 -4.00 6.87
N VAL A 16 8.04 -3.57 6.73
CA VAL A 16 7.67 -2.52 5.78
C VAL A 16 6.82 -1.44 6.43
N ILE A 17 6.89 -0.23 5.87
CA ILE A 17 6.12 0.93 6.32
C ILE A 17 5.05 1.25 5.29
N TYR A 18 3.78 1.09 5.67
CA TYR A 18 2.60 1.46 4.89
C TYR A 18 1.97 2.74 5.42
N GLY A 19 1.17 3.43 4.61
CA GLY A 19 0.51 4.68 4.95
C GLY A 19 0.70 5.74 3.87
N ILE A 20 0.19 6.95 4.12
CA ILE A 20 0.30 8.06 3.16
C ILE A 20 1.76 8.43 2.97
N SER A 21 2.18 8.62 1.71
CA SER A 21 3.61 8.62 1.36
C SER A 21 4.45 9.60 2.16
N GLN A 22 4.09 10.89 2.18
CA GLN A 22 4.87 11.91 2.89
C GLN A 22 4.87 11.70 4.41
N ALA A 23 3.86 11.01 4.95
CA ALA A 23 3.73 10.72 6.38
C ALA A 23 4.72 9.64 6.88
N ARG A 24 5.33 8.87 5.98
CA ARG A 24 6.28 7.79 6.34
C ARG A 24 7.71 8.29 6.53
N SER A 25 8.09 9.44 5.96
CA SER A 25 9.45 9.97 6.06
C SER A 25 9.94 10.11 7.51
N PRO A 26 9.14 10.67 8.45
CA PRO A 26 9.52 10.71 9.87
C PRO A 26 9.83 9.34 10.47
N TYR A 27 9.08 8.30 10.08
CA TYR A 27 9.28 6.93 10.55
C TYR A 27 10.62 6.38 10.10
N VAL A 28 10.97 6.55 8.82
CA VAL A 28 12.27 6.15 8.29
C VAL A 28 13.41 6.90 8.99
N ASN A 29 13.24 8.20 9.19
CA ASN A 29 14.27 9.04 9.81
C ASN A 29 14.44 8.76 11.31
N SER A 30 13.45 8.15 11.97
CA SER A 30 13.57 7.72 13.36
C SER A 30 14.40 6.44 13.55
N LEU A 31 14.71 5.72 12.47
CA LEU A 31 15.48 4.48 12.55
C LEU A 31 16.99 4.76 12.65
N PRO A 32 17.77 3.87 13.29
CA PRO A 32 19.22 3.97 13.28
C PRO A 32 19.77 4.08 11.84
N PRO A 33 20.78 4.93 11.58
CA PRO A 33 21.26 5.17 10.21
C PRO A 33 21.60 3.91 9.40
N PRO A 34 22.25 2.86 9.96
CA PRO A 34 22.51 1.63 9.23
C PRO A 34 21.24 0.90 8.79
N VAL A 35 20.20 0.92 9.63
CA VAL A 35 18.89 0.31 9.33
C VAL A 35 18.21 1.12 8.24
N ALA A 36 18.10 2.44 8.40
CA ALA A 36 17.50 3.32 7.40
C ALA A 36 18.22 3.24 6.04
N HIS A 37 19.55 3.14 6.04
CA HIS A 37 20.36 2.93 4.84
C HIS A 37 20.04 1.57 4.20
N HIS A 38 20.05 0.49 4.97
CA HIS A 38 19.71 -0.84 4.47
C HIS A 38 18.32 -0.88 3.83
N LEU A 39 17.30 -0.30 4.47
CA LEU A 39 15.94 -0.22 3.94
C LEU A 39 15.87 0.43 2.56
N ARG A 40 16.57 1.55 2.40
CA ARG A 40 16.68 2.25 1.11
C ARG A 40 17.45 1.38 0.11
N ALA A 41 18.52 0.72 0.55
CA ALA A 41 19.37 -0.11 -0.28
C ALA A 41 18.70 -1.40 -0.77
N VAL A 42 17.84 -2.06 0.01
CA VAL A 42 17.08 -3.24 -0.45
C VAL A 42 15.76 -2.89 -1.12
N GLY A 43 15.37 -1.62 -1.09
CA GLY A 43 14.15 -1.17 -1.72
C GLY A 43 12.89 -1.68 -1.02
N GLN A 44 12.87 -1.75 0.32
CA GLN A 44 11.65 -2.11 1.04
C GLN A 44 10.51 -1.09 0.86
N PHE A 45 10.83 0.10 0.34
CA PHE A 45 9.86 1.10 -0.10
C PHE A 45 9.33 0.87 -1.52
N LEU A 46 9.90 -0.08 -2.27
CA LEU A 46 9.58 -0.37 -3.66
C LEU A 46 8.48 -1.42 -3.81
N ILE A 47 7.85 -1.94 -2.75
CA ILE A 47 6.99 -3.13 -2.91
C ILE A 47 5.51 -2.78 -3.11
N CYS A 48 5.06 -1.57 -2.74
CA CYS A 48 3.88 -0.90 -3.32
C CYS A 48 3.60 0.44 -2.62
N ASP A 49 3.43 1.51 -3.40
CA ASP A 49 2.90 2.81 -2.96
C ASP A 49 2.50 3.63 -4.20
N GLU A 50 1.31 4.23 -4.19
CA GLU A 50 0.86 5.18 -5.22
C GLU A 50 1.93 6.23 -5.60
N PHE A 51 2.69 6.70 -4.60
CA PHE A 51 3.69 7.77 -4.74
C PHE A 51 5.14 7.26 -4.83
N ASN A 52 5.38 5.96 -4.67
CA ASN A 52 6.72 5.36 -4.72
C ASN A 52 6.75 4.04 -5.49
N ASN A 53 5.81 3.85 -6.42
CA ASN A 53 5.72 2.72 -7.35
C ASN A 53 6.82 2.74 -8.42
N ARG A 54 8.05 2.99 -8.00
CA ARG A 54 9.27 2.49 -8.64
C ARG A 54 9.28 0.95 -8.73
N THR A 55 8.28 0.25 -8.19
CA THR A 55 7.96 -1.16 -8.45
C THR A 55 7.62 -1.44 -9.91
N PHE A 56 6.96 -0.48 -10.58
CA PHE A 56 6.54 -0.57 -11.99
C PHE A 56 7.34 0.38 -12.89
N GLY A 57 8.36 1.04 -12.34
CA GLY A 57 9.28 1.91 -13.08
C GLY A 57 8.97 3.38 -12.89
N ARG A 58 9.98 4.22 -13.13
CA ARG A 58 9.75 5.63 -13.47
C ARG A 58 8.85 5.58 -14.69
N VAL A 59 7.65 6.15 -14.62
CA VAL A 59 6.86 6.43 -15.81
C VAL A 59 7.15 7.89 -16.13
N PRO A 60 8.07 8.22 -17.06
CA PRO A 60 8.06 9.55 -17.64
C PRO A 60 6.69 9.74 -18.27
N THR A 61 6.03 10.84 -17.96
CA THR A 61 4.75 11.25 -18.58
C THR A 61 4.79 11.30 -20.12
N ASN A 62 5.98 11.22 -20.70
CA ASN A 62 6.26 11.42 -22.12
C ASN A 62 6.47 10.11 -22.91
N ASP A 63 6.59 8.95 -22.24
CA ASP A 63 6.76 7.64 -22.89
C ASP A 63 5.44 6.94 -23.23
N PHE A 64 4.32 7.48 -22.75
CA PHE A 64 3.03 7.21 -23.40
C PHE A 64 2.89 8.19 -24.56
N GLY A 65 3.36 7.78 -25.74
CA GLY A 65 2.83 8.37 -26.97
C GLY A 65 1.31 8.39 -26.90
N ILE A 66 0.69 9.48 -27.38
CA ILE A 66 -0.76 9.67 -27.39
C ILE A 66 -1.44 8.37 -27.85
N GLY A 67 -2.19 7.71 -26.97
CA GLY A 67 -2.96 6.49 -27.28
C GLY A 67 -2.36 5.13 -26.87
N GLN A 68 -1.21 5.06 -26.18
CA GLN A 68 -0.73 3.77 -25.63
C GLN A 68 -1.09 3.60 -24.15
N SER A 69 -1.79 2.50 -23.86
CA SER A 69 -2.20 2.14 -22.50
C SER A 69 -1.07 1.37 -21.76
N PRO A 70 -0.77 1.72 -20.49
CA PRO A 70 0.11 0.94 -19.62
C PRO A 70 -0.38 -0.50 -19.35
N ASP A 71 -1.59 -0.84 -19.79
CA ASP A 71 -2.26 -2.12 -19.58
C ASP A 71 -1.90 -3.16 -20.65
N SER A 72 -1.14 -2.80 -21.68
CA SER A 72 -0.78 -3.75 -22.73
C SER A 72 0.19 -4.82 -22.20
N LYS A 73 0.06 -6.08 -22.65
CA LYS A 73 1.06 -7.14 -22.39
C LYS A 73 2.49 -6.69 -22.74
N ARG A 74 2.60 -5.75 -23.69
CA ARG A 74 3.85 -5.08 -24.06
C ARG A 74 4.34 -4.22 -22.90
N SER A 75 3.57 -3.25 -22.43
CA SER A 75 3.92 -2.33 -21.33
C SER A 75 4.30 -3.04 -20.03
N ILE A 76 3.62 -4.12 -19.64
CA ILE A 76 3.99 -4.94 -18.46
C ILE A 76 5.34 -5.65 -18.66
N LYS A 77 5.60 -6.18 -19.87
CA LYS A 77 6.92 -6.73 -20.23
C LYS A 77 7.98 -5.64 -20.33
N THR A 78 7.64 -4.46 -20.83
CA THR A 78 8.54 -3.30 -20.93
C THR A 78 8.91 -2.80 -19.53
N ASN A 79 7.99 -2.75 -18.57
CA ASN A 79 8.29 -2.37 -17.19
C ASN A 79 9.27 -3.34 -16.52
N LEU A 80 9.06 -4.65 -16.68
CA LEU A 80 9.99 -5.67 -16.17
C LEU A 80 11.37 -5.60 -16.84
N ALA A 81 11.40 -5.40 -18.17
CA ALA A 81 12.64 -5.24 -18.93
C ALA A 81 13.37 -3.93 -18.59
N HIS A 82 12.63 -2.83 -18.39
CA HIS A 82 13.16 -1.56 -17.90
C HIS A 82 13.81 -1.77 -16.53
N HIS A 83 13.16 -2.45 -15.59
CA HIS A 83 13.76 -2.72 -14.27
C HIS A 83 15.10 -3.46 -14.32
N GLN A 84 15.25 -4.40 -15.25
CA GLN A 84 16.51 -5.10 -15.46
C GLN A 84 17.59 -4.15 -16.01
N GLN A 85 17.20 -3.22 -16.89
CA GLN A 85 18.08 -2.28 -17.61
C GLN A 85 18.30 -0.94 -16.90
N VAL A 86 17.57 -0.63 -15.83
CA VAL A 86 17.71 0.63 -15.10
C VAL A 86 18.99 0.63 -14.27
N ASP A 87 19.91 1.54 -14.58
CA ASP A 87 21.21 1.68 -13.89
C ASP A 87 21.08 2.27 -12.47
N TYR A 88 20.01 3.01 -12.17
CA TYR A 88 19.84 3.62 -10.83
C TYR A 88 19.39 2.63 -9.75
N LEU A 89 18.93 1.42 -10.12
CA LEU A 89 18.58 0.37 -9.17
C LEU A 89 19.80 -0.50 -8.89
N ASN A 90 20.16 -0.63 -7.61
CA ASN A 90 21.24 -1.55 -7.23
C ASN A 90 20.77 -3.02 -7.35
N PRO A 91 21.69 -4.00 -7.33
CA PRO A 91 21.35 -5.41 -7.49
C PRO A 91 20.35 -5.95 -6.44
N LEU A 92 20.42 -5.48 -5.19
CA LEU A 92 19.51 -5.91 -4.13
C LEU A 92 18.08 -5.42 -4.38
N GLN A 93 17.93 -4.18 -4.87
CA GLN A 93 16.63 -3.64 -5.28
C GLN A 93 16.03 -4.42 -6.46
N LYS A 94 16.87 -4.76 -7.45
CA LYS A 94 16.43 -5.58 -8.60
C LYS A 94 15.94 -6.96 -8.14
N ALA A 95 16.69 -7.62 -7.25
CA ALA A 95 16.31 -8.92 -6.70
C ALA A 95 15.00 -8.87 -5.89
N ALA A 96 14.84 -7.86 -5.03
CA ALA A 96 13.63 -7.70 -4.23
C ALA A 96 12.38 -7.44 -5.09
N LEU A 97 12.53 -6.69 -6.19
CA LEU A 97 11.46 -6.48 -7.16
C LEU A 97 11.11 -7.77 -7.90
N GLN A 98 12.10 -8.52 -8.36
CA GLN A 98 11.90 -9.77 -9.07
C GLN A 98 11.11 -10.77 -8.21
N GLU A 99 11.49 -10.96 -6.94
CA GLU A 99 10.77 -11.82 -6.00
C GLU A 99 9.30 -11.40 -5.85
N TYR A 100 9.03 -10.10 -5.73
CA TYR A 100 7.66 -9.59 -5.64
C TYR A 100 6.84 -9.90 -6.90
N TYR A 101 7.41 -9.70 -8.09
CA TYR A 101 6.73 -9.99 -9.36
C TYR A 101 6.46 -11.48 -9.55
N ASP A 102 7.42 -12.33 -9.19
CA ASP A 102 7.26 -13.77 -9.25
C ASP A 102 6.14 -14.24 -8.31
N ALA A 103 6.06 -13.64 -7.12
CA ALA A 103 4.97 -13.90 -6.17
C ALA A 103 3.61 -13.35 -6.64
N LEU A 104 3.60 -12.21 -7.33
CA LEU A 104 2.38 -11.59 -7.86
C LEU A 104 1.81 -12.38 -9.06
N LYS A 105 2.69 -13.02 -9.84
CA LYS A 105 2.33 -13.79 -11.03
C LYS A 105 1.35 -14.91 -10.69
N GLY A 106 0.32 -15.07 -11.52
CA GLY A 106 -0.72 -16.09 -11.32
C GLY A 106 -1.73 -15.78 -10.22
N THR A 107 -1.57 -14.69 -9.48
CA THR A 107 -2.57 -14.25 -8.50
C THR A 107 -3.66 -13.41 -9.16
N ARG A 108 -4.83 -13.29 -8.51
CA ARG A 108 -5.90 -12.35 -8.92
C ARG A 108 -5.48 -10.87 -8.87
N TYR A 109 -4.35 -10.57 -8.24
CA TYR A 109 -3.79 -9.22 -8.12
C TYR A 109 -2.85 -8.89 -9.27
N ALA A 110 -2.45 -9.88 -10.08
CA ALA A 110 -1.61 -9.66 -11.24
C ALA A 110 -2.24 -8.61 -12.17
N PRO A 111 -1.44 -7.69 -12.75
CA PRO A 111 -1.96 -6.63 -13.63
C PRO A 111 -2.82 -7.18 -14.77
N LEU A 112 -2.40 -8.25 -15.43
CA LEU A 112 -3.16 -8.87 -16.53
C LEU A 112 -4.53 -9.45 -16.10
N GLU A 113 -4.66 -9.91 -14.86
CA GLU A 113 -5.95 -10.36 -14.31
C GLU A 113 -6.85 -9.18 -13.91
N THR A 114 -6.27 -7.99 -13.81
CA THR A 114 -6.97 -6.75 -13.44
C THR A 114 -7.62 -6.08 -14.65
N VAL A 115 -6.92 -6.06 -15.77
CA VAL A 115 -7.34 -5.45 -17.05
C VAL A 115 -8.58 -6.15 -17.66
N LYS A 116 -8.88 -7.39 -17.25
CA LYS A 116 -10.10 -8.11 -17.67
C LYS A 116 -11.41 -7.49 -17.13
N THR A 117 -11.34 -6.45 -16.29
CA THR A 117 -12.51 -5.80 -15.68
C THR A 117 -13.10 -4.74 -16.62
N LYS A 118 -14.41 -4.81 -16.91
CA LYS A 118 -15.12 -3.81 -17.74
C LYS A 118 -15.04 -2.39 -17.14
N ILE A 119 -14.79 -1.36 -17.96
CA ILE A 119 -14.62 0.06 -17.56
C ILE A 119 -15.78 0.60 -16.71
N ASN A 120 -17.04 0.33 -17.07
CA ASN A 120 -18.18 0.84 -16.30
C ASN A 120 -18.17 0.33 -14.84
N LYS A 121 -17.70 -0.90 -14.62
CA LYS A 121 -17.53 -1.48 -13.28
C LYS A 121 -16.31 -0.93 -12.53
N LEU A 122 -15.39 -0.22 -13.20
CA LEU A 122 -14.24 0.44 -12.57
C LEU A 122 -14.68 1.72 -11.87
N MET A 123 -15.46 2.55 -12.56
CA MET A 123 -15.95 3.86 -12.09
C MET A 123 -16.85 3.71 -10.86
N GLU A 124 -17.78 2.74 -10.88
CA GLU A 124 -18.64 2.39 -9.73
C GLU A 124 -17.84 1.99 -8.48
N LYS A 125 -16.63 1.46 -8.65
CA LYS A 125 -15.77 1.01 -7.55
C LYS A 125 -14.91 2.14 -6.97
N GLY A 126 -14.96 3.33 -7.58
CA GLY A 126 -14.21 4.52 -7.19
C GLY A 126 -12.84 4.64 -7.85
N ASN A 127 -12.57 3.89 -8.92
CA ASN A 127 -11.35 4.03 -9.71
C ASN A 127 -11.54 5.05 -10.83
N GLN A 128 -10.50 5.80 -11.18
CA GLN A 128 -10.53 6.73 -12.32
C GLN A 128 -10.25 6.03 -13.66
N ASN A 129 -9.39 5.00 -13.63
CA ASN A 129 -8.95 4.26 -14.80
C ASN A 129 -8.53 2.83 -14.39
N THR A 130 -8.07 2.04 -15.36
CA THR A 130 -7.58 0.67 -15.13
C THR A 130 -6.30 0.66 -14.28
N GLU A 131 -5.43 1.65 -14.47
CA GLU A 131 -4.16 1.79 -13.73
C GLU A 131 -4.41 1.90 -12.23
N ASP A 132 -5.33 2.75 -11.80
CA ASP A 132 -5.68 2.92 -10.39
C ASP A 132 -6.18 1.59 -9.79
N LEU A 133 -6.95 0.80 -10.54
CA LEU A 133 -7.35 -0.53 -10.08
C LEU A 133 -6.15 -1.49 -9.97
N ILE A 134 -5.22 -1.46 -10.92
CA ILE A 134 -3.98 -2.26 -10.89
C ILE A 134 -3.17 -1.89 -9.65
N PHE A 135 -2.92 -0.60 -9.42
CA PHE A 135 -2.15 -0.11 -8.29
C PHE A 135 -2.80 -0.50 -6.97
N ARG A 136 -4.11 -0.32 -6.80
CA ARG A 136 -4.81 -0.76 -5.58
C ARG A 136 -4.69 -2.26 -5.35
N ARG A 137 -4.78 -3.08 -6.41
CA ARG A 137 -4.66 -4.53 -6.30
C ARG A 137 -3.25 -4.94 -5.92
N ALA A 138 -2.24 -4.35 -6.56
CA ALA A 138 -0.84 -4.54 -6.21
C ALA A 138 -0.58 -4.13 -4.75
N CYS A 139 -1.08 -2.98 -4.30
CA CYS A 139 -0.87 -2.51 -2.91
C CYS A 139 -1.47 -3.47 -1.87
N LYS A 140 -2.65 -4.03 -2.15
CA LYS A 140 -3.25 -5.08 -1.31
C LYS A 140 -2.44 -6.38 -1.33
N PHE A 141 -1.86 -6.73 -2.47
CA PHE A 141 -0.98 -7.88 -2.58
C PHE A 141 0.33 -7.66 -1.82
N GLY A 142 0.93 -6.47 -1.88
CA GLY A 142 2.12 -6.12 -1.10
C GLY A 142 1.95 -6.36 0.40
N LEU A 143 0.80 -5.98 0.97
CA LEU A 143 0.45 -6.30 2.37
C LEU A 143 0.46 -7.82 2.62
N GLN A 144 -0.16 -8.60 1.73
CA GLN A 144 -0.23 -10.06 1.83
C GLN A 144 1.14 -10.71 1.66
N PHE A 145 1.91 -10.27 0.66
CA PHE A 145 3.23 -10.75 0.36
C PHE A 145 4.15 -10.59 1.57
N VAL A 146 4.18 -9.41 2.19
CA VAL A 146 5.02 -9.16 3.35
C VAL A 146 4.58 -10.00 4.56
N ILE A 147 3.29 -10.00 4.88
CA ILE A 147 2.77 -10.66 6.09
C ILE A 147 2.73 -12.18 5.97
N GLN A 148 2.34 -12.69 4.81
CA GLN A 148 2.01 -14.10 4.60
C GLN A 148 3.14 -14.86 3.89
N GLN A 149 3.89 -14.24 2.99
CA GLN A 149 4.97 -14.94 2.29
C GLN A 149 6.31 -14.70 2.97
N ARG A 150 6.65 -13.44 3.24
CA ARG A 150 7.90 -13.11 3.94
C ARG A 150 7.83 -13.26 5.46
N GLN A 151 6.62 -13.44 6.01
CA GLN A 151 6.37 -13.58 7.45
C GLN A 151 6.94 -12.39 8.26
N ARG A 152 6.87 -11.18 7.67
CA ARG A 152 7.36 -9.92 8.25
C ARG A 152 6.21 -9.03 8.70
N THR A 153 6.56 -7.96 9.40
CA THR A 153 5.59 -7.02 9.96
C THR A 153 5.35 -5.84 9.03
N VAL A 154 4.07 -5.52 8.85
CA VAL A 154 3.62 -4.25 8.27
C VAL A 154 3.39 -3.27 9.42
N HIS A 155 4.10 -2.14 9.35
CA HIS A 155 3.91 -0.98 10.21
C HIS A 155 3.06 0.04 9.46
N PHE A 156 1.77 0.14 9.81
CA PHE A 156 0.82 0.99 9.14
C PHE A 156 0.74 2.36 9.83
N VAL A 157 1.19 3.39 9.13
CA VAL A 157 1.20 4.78 9.56
C VAL A 157 -0.17 5.41 9.33
N LEU A 158 -0.75 5.96 10.39
CA LEU A 158 -2.03 6.67 10.38
C LEU A 158 -1.86 8.18 10.26
N ASP A 159 -0.63 8.69 10.26
CA ASP A 159 -0.35 10.11 10.08
C ASP A 159 -0.78 10.59 8.69
N VAL A 160 -1.27 11.83 8.64
CA VAL A 160 -1.62 12.58 7.44
C VAL A 160 -0.81 13.88 7.49
N PRO A 161 -0.11 14.26 6.42
CA PRO A 161 0.61 15.53 6.38
C PRO A 161 -0.32 16.73 6.59
N GLU A 162 0.17 17.75 7.29
CA GLU A 162 -0.60 18.93 7.69
C GLU A 162 -1.25 19.67 6.50
N TYR A 163 -0.58 19.72 5.35
CA TYR A 163 -1.11 20.40 4.16
C TYR A 163 -2.38 19.73 3.57
N PHE A 164 -2.72 18.49 3.96
CA PHE A 164 -4.00 17.89 3.61
C PHE A 164 -5.17 18.43 4.45
N SER A 165 -4.90 19.28 5.45
CA SER A 165 -5.91 19.91 6.32
C SER A 165 -6.86 18.92 6.99
N VAL A 166 -6.37 17.71 7.29
CA VAL A 166 -7.15 16.70 7.98
C VAL A 166 -7.06 16.94 9.49
N PRO A 167 -8.19 17.05 10.21
CA PRO A 167 -8.18 17.30 11.65
C PRO A 167 -7.28 16.31 12.40
N GLY A 168 -6.39 16.86 13.22
CA GLY A 168 -5.46 16.06 14.03
C GLY A 168 -4.36 15.36 13.23
N ASN A 169 -4.22 15.62 11.92
CA ASN A 169 -3.20 15.02 11.06
C ASN A 169 -3.21 13.49 11.10
N ARG A 170 -4.40 12.89 11.21
CA ARG A 170 -4.62 11.44 11.30
C ARG A 170 -5.65 11.00 10.27
N ILE A 171 -5.49 9.80 9.72
CA ILE A 171 -6.45 9.22 8.77
C ILE A 171 -7.84 9.20 9.41
N ASP A 172 -8.83 9.75 8.69
CA ASP A 172 -10.23 9.76 9.11
C ASP A 172 -10.91 8.42 8.82
N SER A 173 -11.27 7.69 9.88
CA SER A 173 -12.00 6.42 9.78
C SER A 173 -13.32 6.56 9.01
N LEU A 174 -14.06 7.66 9.15
CA LEU A 174 -15.33 7.84 8.46
C LEU A 174 -15.13 7.95 6.94
N GLY A 175 -14.18 8.79 6.51
CA GLY A 175 -13.78 8.90 5.11
C GLY A 175 -13.30 7.57 4.54
N ILE A 176 -12.56 6.79 5.34
CA ILE A 176 -12.10 5.45 4.96
C ILE A 176 -13.28 4.50 4.75
N VAL A 177 -14.29 4.43 5.64
CA VAL A 177 -15.41 3.47 5.55
C VAL A 177 -16.49 3.87 4.54
N THR A 178 -16.63 5.15 4.24
CA THR A 178 -17.58 5.69 3.25
C THR A 178 -16.99 5.84 1.85
N LYS A 179 -15.66 5.71 1.68
CA LYS A 179 -14.94 5.97 0.43
C LYS A 179 -15.04 7.43 -0.01
N VAL A 180 -14.78 8.37 0.91
CA VAL A 180 -14.65 9.78 0.53
C VAL A 180 -13.62 9.91 -0.58
N LYS A 181 -13.97 10.69 -1.60
CA LYS A 181 -13.11 11.00 -2.73
C LYS A 181 -12.33 12.26 -2.42
N HIS A 182 -11.03 12.24 -2.67
CA HIS A 182 -10.15 13.40 -2.65
C HIS A 182 -9.69 13.64 -4.09
N ALA A 183 -9.80 14.87 -4.60
CA ALA A 183 -9.51 15.19 -6.01
C ALA A 183 -10.15 14.20 -7.01
N GLY A 184 -11.43 13.85 -6.78
CA GLY A 184 -12.22 13.00 -7.67
C GLY A 184 -11.97 11.48 -7.56
N HIS A 185 -11.08 11.00 -6.70
CA HIS A 185 -10.80 9.57 -6.51
C HIS A 185 -10.66 9.17 -5.04
N VAL A 186 -10.81 7.88 -4.75
CA VAL A 186 -10.63 7.35 -3.38
C VAL A 186 -9.13 7.15 -3.13
N PRO A 187 -8.50 7.60 -2.04
CA PRO A 187 -7.07 7.35 -1.82
C PRO A 187 -6.72 5.85 -1.83
N ILE A 188 -5.54 5.45 -2.30
CA ILE A 188 -5.12 4.04 -2.27
C ILE A 188 -5.05 3.51 -0.83
N THR A 189 -4.61 4.34 0.11
CA THR A 189 -4.57 4.02 1.56
C THR A 189 -5.93 3.59 2.11
N THR A 190 -7.04 4.08 1.56
CA THR A 190 -8.40 3.59 1.89
C THR A 190 -8.57 2.11 1.59
N SER A 191 -8.07 1.66 0.43
CA SER A 191 -8.15 0.25 0.02
C SER A 191 -7.21 -0.63 0.84
N GLU A 192 -6.06 -0.11 1.21
CA GLU A 192 -5.07 -0.79 2.06
C GLU A 192 -5.61 -0.99 3.48
N LEU A 193 -6.13 0.07 4.10
CA LEU A 193 -6.61 0.01 5.48
C LEU A 193 -7.85 -0.90 5.61
N ARG A 194 -8.75 -0.88 4.62
CA ARG A 194 -9.83 -1.88 4.52
C ARG A 194 -9.30 -3.30 4.29
N CYS A 195 -8.18 -3.48 3.60
CA CYS A 195 -7.54 -4.80 3.49
C CYS A 195 -7.04 -5.29 4.86
N CYS A 196 -6.36 -4.42 5.60
CA CYS A 196 -5.91 -4.70 6.97
C CYS A 196 -7.08 -5.10 7.88
N TYR A 197 -8.18 -4.33 7.86
CA TYR A 197 -9.38 -4.65 8.63
C TYR A 197 -9.96 -6.02 8.28
N ARG A 198 -10.06 -6.36 6.98
CA ARG A 198 -10.61 -7.66 6.55
C ARG A 198 -9.78 -8.85 7.02
N ASN A 199 -8.48 -8.67 7.21
CA ASN A 199 -7.57 -9.73 7.62
C ASN A 199 -7.14 -9.61 9.10
N ARG A 200 -7.73 -8.66 9.85
CA ARG A 200 -7.32 -8.29 11.22
C ARG A 200 -7.21 -9.47 12.18
N LYS A 201 -8.15 -10.41 12.09
CA LYS A 201 -8.21 -11.61 12.96
C LYS A 201 -7.01 -12.53 12.80
N ALA A 202 -6.34 -12.51 11.64
CA ALA A 202 -5.15 -13.31 11.39
C ALA A 202 -3.86 -12.50 11.58
N TRP A 203 -3.83 -11.26 11.10
CA TRP A 203 -2.57 -10.49 11.01
C TRP A 203 -2.15 -9.83 12.31
N ILE A 204 -3.11 -9.36 13.12
CA ILE A 204 -2.80 -8.71 14.41
C ILE A 204 -2.33 -9.72 15.45
N PRO A 205 -3.05 -10.84 15.71
CA PRO A 205 -2.59 -11.81 16.73
C PRO A 205 -1.23 -12.43 16.40
N ALA A 206 -0.89 -12.54 15.12
CA ALA A 206 0.43 -13.00 14.67
C ALA A 206 1.56 -11.95 14.88
N GLY A 207 1.22 -10.73 15.33
CA GLY A 207 2.18 -9.64 15.52
C GLY A 207 2.70 -8.99 14.22
N ARG A 208 2.02 -9.24 13.09
CA ARG A 208 2.49 -8.86 11.74
C ARG A 208 1.81 -7.64 11.15
N LEU A 209 0.84 -7.08 11.85
CA LEU A 209 0.21 -5.82 11.50
C LEU A 209 0.15 -4.96 12.75
N LYS A 210 0.81 -3.80 12.69
CA LYS A 210 0.85 -2.80 13.77
C LYS A 210 0.48 -1.43 13.23
N PHE A 211 -0.09 -0.58 14.08
CA PHE A 211 -0.55 0.76 13.71
C PHE A 211 0.23 1.81 14.48
N TYR A 212 0.56 2.91 13.80
CA TYR A 212 1.34 3.98 14.38
C TYR A 212 0.72 5.34 14.10
N PHE A 213 0.84 6.23 15.07
CA PHE A 213 0.53 7.63 14.94
C PHE A 213 1.59 8.43 15.69
N LYS A 214 2.17 9.44 15.04
CA LYS A 214 3.27 10.25 15.61
C LYS A 214 4.40 9.42 16.20
N LEU A 215 4.86 8.40 15.47
CA LEU A 215 5.95 7.47 15.83
C LEU A 215 5.67 6.52 17.01
N ILE A 216 4.44 6.52 17.54
CA ILE A 216 4.06 5.68 18.68
C ILE A 216 3.04 4.63 18.22
N GLU A 217 3.18 3.40 18.72
CA GLU A 217 2.20 2.36 18.46
C GLU A 217 0.84 2.72 19.11
N VAL A 218 -0.20 2.60 18.31
CA VAL A 218 -1.59 2.89 18.69
C VAL A 218 -2.49 1.71 18.39
N ASN A 219 -3.67 1.72 18.99
CA ASN A 219 -4.74 0.80 18.62
C ASN A 219 -5.04 0.87 17.12
N PRO A 220 -5.46 -0.25 16.51
CA PRO A 220 -6.06 -0.23 15.19
C PRO A 220 -7.26 0.75 15.13
N PRO A 221 -7.51 1.42 14.00
CA PRO A 221 -8.61 2.39 13.89
C PRO A 221 -9.99 1.83 14.24
N TRP A 222 -10.24 0.54 14.01
CA TRP A 222 -11.51 -0.11 14.35
C TRP A 222 -11.70 -0.42 15.84
N VAL A 223 -10.68 -0.22 16.67
CA VAL A 223 -10.81 -0.27 18.12
C VAL A 223 -11.14 1.12 18.66
N ASP A 224 -10.39 2.14 18.23
CA ASP A 224 -10.61 3.53 18.65
C ASP A 224 -11.94 4.09 18.07
N ASP A 225 -12.29 3.74 16.83
CA ASP A 225 -13.45 4.26 16.09
C ASP A 225 -14.46 3.14 15.73
N ALA A 226 -14.77 2.26 16.68
CA ALA A 226 -15.57 1.06 16.43
C ALA A 226 -16.93 1.31 15.73
N ALA A 227 -17.62 2.39 16.10
CA ALA A 227 -18.90 2.77 15.49
C ALA A 227 -18.77 3.07 13.98
N MET A 228 -17.68 3.72 13.56
CA MET A 228 -17.43 4.01 12.14
C MET A 228 -17.16 2.72 11.37
N TRP A 229 -16.36 1.82 11.94
CA TRP A 229 -16.03 0.55 11.31
C TRP A 229 -17.21 -0.45 11.27
N ALA A 230 -18.19 -0.31 12.16
CA ALA A 230 -19.45 -1.06 12.09
C ALA A 230 -20.23 -0.75 10.80
N ILE A 231 -20.18 0.48 10.29
CA ILE A 231 -20.77 0.86 8.99
C ILE A 231 -20.14 0.02 7.86
N TYR A 232 -18.82 -0.16 7.90
CA TYR A 232 -18.13 -0.97 6.89
C TYR A 232 -18.46 -2.47 7.03
N GLU A 233 -18.61 -2.97 8.26
CA GLU A 233 -19.02 -4.37 8.50
C GLU A 233 -20.43 -4.63 7.95
N ALA A 234 -21.40 -3.75 8.24
CA ALA A 234 -22.76 -3.85 7.74
C ALA A 234 -22.81 -3.93 6.21
N HIS A 235 -22.10 -3.03 5.52
CA HIS A 235 -21.99 -3.04 4.05
C HIS A 235 -21.39 -4.34 3.49
N ARG A 236 -20.56 -5.03 4.27
CA ARG A 236 -19.99 -6.33 3.86
C ARG A 236 -20.97 -7.48 4.06
N ILE A 237 -21.77 -7.44 5.12
CA ILE A 237 -22.84 -8.41 5.39
C ILE A 237 -23.89 -8.33 4.26
N GLU A 238 -24.34 -7.13 3.91
CA GLU A 238 -25.30 -6.89 2.81
C GLU A 238 -24.82 -7.45 1.47
N LYS A 239 -23.49 -7.51 1.27
CA LYS A 239 -22.87 -8.07 0.05
C LYS A 239 -22.63 -9.57 0.10
N GLY A 240 -22.94 -10.24 1.23
CA GLY A 240 -22.69 -11.66 1.43
C GLY A 240 -21.20 -12.04 1.44
N VAL A 241 -20.33 -11.15 1.97
CA VAL A 241 -18.86 -11.33 1.94
C VAL A 241 -18.27 -11.55 3.34
N ILE A 242 -19.07 -11.96 4.32
CA ILE A 242 -18.60 -12.29 5.69
C ILE A 242 -18.92 -13.75 5.99
#